data_AF-A0AAD5QCY6-F1
#
_entry.id   AF-A0AAD5QCY6-F1
#
_cell.length_a   1.000
_cell.length_b   1.000
_cell.length_c   1.000
_cell.angle_alpha   90.00
_cell.angle_beta   90.00
_cell.angle_gamma   90.00
#
_symmetry.space_group_name_H-M   'P 1'
#
loop_
_entity.id
_entity.type
_entity.pdbx_description
1 polymer ?
#
loop_
_entity_poly.entity_id
_entity_poly.type
_entity_poly.pdbx_seq_one_letter_code
_entity_poly.pdbx_strand_id
1 'polypeptide(L)'
;MPGDNNNLGNSLIGEKSIADSAGVTTSLKSQHSAADFDVGPDDAWLQSKDFYHGYLPREDIPPLLYRNGDFLVRISEANIKGKKSKVGGRASSRVISVLVNPQKNDELVPLEKRTSLIRNIVIMQKNKKWWIDPSNQFETLSALFESYATKPLVIEKETIFLKRGVGLGRWEFRHENVQVGRLLGKGAYGEVRKGTLLRKGGKIVNVAVKTLTMTNLLTRELIREIMKEVRIMRHLNHTNVVGLVGVVLIDHPLYILLEYVSGSALDVYLKRKHAKITKNERLGMIIGVATGMDYIHKANILHRDLAARNCLYDRNNTKYSNKKLLSLRCVEGKVPDND
;
A
#
# COMPACT_ATOMS: atom_id res chain seq x y z
N MET A 1 56.94 19.33 27.11
CA MET A 1 56.40 19.17 28.47
C MET A 1 55.33 20.23 28.67
N PRO A 2 54.16 19.86 29.23
CA PRO A 2 52.93 20.63 29.07
C PRO A 2 52.76 21.70 30.15
N GLY A 3 52.07 22.78 29.78
CA GLY A 3 51.54 23.77 30.72
C GLY A 3 50.08 23.45 31.03
N ASP A 4 49.77 23.40 32.32
CA ASP A 4 48.43 23.46 32.86
C ASP A 4 47.79 24.82 32.58
N ASN A 5 46.49 24.83 32.22
CA ASN A 5 45.51 25.63 32.95
C ASN A 5 44.07 25.35 32.49
N ASN A 6 43.28 24.90 33.47
CA ASN A 6 41.98 25.44 33.87
C ASN A 6 40.70 25.15 33.04
N ASN A 7 39.87 24.33 33.71
CA ASN A 7 38.53 24.69 34.22
C ASN A 7 37.36 24.64 33.21
N LEU A 8 36.40 23.71 33.42
CA LEU A 8 35.09 24.03 34.02
C LEU A 8 34.14 22.82 33.95
N GLY A 9 33.30 22.73 34.97
CA GLY A 9 32.42 21.62 35.31
C GLY A 9 31.37 21.26 34.27
N ASN A 10 31.14 19.95 34.16
CA ASN A 10 29.97 19.36 33.53
C ASN A 10 28.72 19.58 34.40
N SER A 11 27.72 20.25 33.84
CA SER A 11 26.33 20.15 34.29
C SER A 11 25.36 20.50 33.16
N LEU A 12 24.60 19.47 32.73
CA LEU A 12 23.19 19.49 32.34
C LEU A 12 22.68 20.60 31.39
N ILE A 13 22.43 20.26 30.12
CA ILE A 13 21.17 20.61 29.42
C ILE A 13 20.78 19.44 28.52
N GLY A 14 19.59 18.89 28.74
CA GLY A 14 19.06 17.74 28.03
C GLY A 14 18.59 18.08 26.61
N GLU A 15 19.03 17.28 25.65
CA GLU A 15 18.46 17.26 24.30
C GLU A 15 17.19 16.40 24.32
N LYS A 16 16.03 17.07 24.28
CA LYS A 16 14.76 16.45 23.92
C LYS A 16 14.82 16.04 22.45
N SER A 17 14.87 14.73 22.23
CA SER A 17 14.53 14.09 20.97
C SER A 17 13.14 14.55 20.50
N ILE A 18 13.09 15.21 19.35
CA ILE A 18 11.87 15.52 18.61
C ILE A 18 11.43 14.20 17.96
N ALA A 19 10.49 13.52 18.61
CA ALA A 19 9.81 12.37 18.03
C ALA A 19 8.83 12.85 16.96
N ASP A 20 9.01 12.36 15.73
CA ASP A 20 8.07 12.49 14.62
C ASP A 20 6.67 12.00 15.05
N SER A 21 5.73 12.94 15.22
CA SER A 21 4.33 12.64 15.52
C SER A 21 3.61 12.21 14.24
N ALA A 22 3.66 10.92 13.90
CA ALA A 22 2.72 10.34 12.94
C ALA A 22 1.30 10.43 13.55
N GLY A 23 0.38 11.16 12.88
CA GLY A 23 -1.00 11.34 13.34
C GLY A 23 -1.68 10.01 13.68
N VAL A 24 -2.08 9.85 14.94
CA VAL A 24 -2.64 8.59 15.45
C VAL A 24 -4.14 8.55 15.16
N THR A 25 -4.58 7.64 14.28
CA THR A 25 -6.01 7.28 14.15
C THR A 25 -6.47 6.56 15.42
N THR A 26 -7.60 6.95 16.02
CA THR A 26 -8.15 6.25 17.20
C THR A 26 -8.85 4.96 16.77
N SER A 27 -8.36 3.82 17.24
CA SER A 27 -9.02 2.53 17.07
C SER A 27 -9.97 2.34 18.25
N LEU A 28 -11.28 2.33 17.99
CA LEU A 28 -12.27 1.99 19.01
C LEU A 28 -12.27 0.45 19.15
N LYS A 29 -11.91 -0.05 20.34
CA LYS A 29 -11.86 -1.49 20.62
C LYS A 29 -13.05 -1.84 21.50
N SER A 30 -13.99 -2.65 21.00
CA SER A 30 -14.83 -3.43 21.90
C SER A 30 -13.96 -4.48 22.60
N GLN A 31 -14.13 -4.66 23.90
CA GLN A 31 -13.27 -5.51 24.74
C GLN A 31 -13.53 -7.02 24.52
N HIS A 32 -13.45 -7.56 23.30
CA HIS A 32 -13.55 -9.03 23.11
C HIS A 32 -12.61 -9.53 21.99
N SER A 33 -12.04 -10.72 22.19
CA SER A 33 -11.09 -11.35 21.28
C SER A 33 -11.77 -11.90 20.01
N ALA A 34 -11.19 -11.64 18.84
CA ALA A 34 -11.60 -12.23 17.57
C ALA A 34 -11.09 -13.69 17.46
N ALA A 35 -11.97 -14.65 17.15
CA ALA A 35 -11.58 -16.01 16.82
C ALA A 35 -12.57 -16.70 15.85
N ASP A 36 -11.98 -17.58 15.05
CA ASP A 36 -12.47 -18.57 14.07
C ASP A 36 -12.96 -18.06 12.70
N PHE A 37 -12.20 -18.43 11.66
CA PHE A 37 -12.54 -18.27 10.24
C PHE A 37 -12.77 -19.63 9.60
N ASP A 38 -13.99 -19.80 9.11
CA ASP A 38 -14.31 -20.60 7.95
C ASP A 38 -14.42 -19.60 6.79
N VAL A 39 -13.80 -19.85 5.63
CA VAL A 39 -13.95 -18.96 4.45
C VAL A 39 -15.35 -19.19 3.90
N GLY A 40 -16.32 -18.52 4.52
CA GLY A 40 -17.74 -18.69 4.27
C GLY A 40 -18.25 -17.79 3.13
N PRO A 41 -19.48 -18.04 2.65
CA PRO A 41 -20.13 -17.26 1.59
C PRO A 41 -20.22 -15.74 1.88
N ASP A 42 -20.21 -15.35 3.16
CA ASP A 42 -20.19 -13.94 3.58
C ASP A 42 -18.91 -13.18 3.13
N ASP A 43 -17.77 -13.87 3.01
CA ASP A 43 -16.54 -13.24 2.51
C ASP A 43 -16.61 -12.96 1.02
N ALA A 44 -17.20 -13.87 0.24
CA ALA A 44 -17.42 -13.65 -1.18
C ALA A 44 -18.35 -12.44 -1.42
N TRP A 45 -19.41 -12.31 -0.61
CA TRP A 45 -20.28 -11.14 -0.64
C TRP A 45 -19.50 -9.86 -0.37
N LEU A 46 -18.69 -9.82 0.68
CA LEU A 46 -17.93 -8.61 1.03
C LEU A 46 -16.89 -8.26 -0.05
N GLN A 47 -16.17 -9.26 -0.57
CA GLN A 47 -15.19 -9.08 -1.65
C GLN A 47 -15.82 -8.50 -2.92
N SER A 48 -17.09 -8.81 -3.19
CA SER A 48 -17.83 -8.27 -4.34
C SER A 48 -18.20 -6.79 -4.20
N LYS A 49 -18.16 -6.22 -2.99
CA LYS A 49 -18.57 -4.83 -2.76
C LYS A 49 -17.54 -3.83 -3.21
N ASP A 50 -18.01 -2.69 -3.73
CA ASP A 50 -17.12 -1.62 -4.18
C ASP A 50 -16.36 -0.96 -3.04
N PHE A 51 -16.98 -0.89 -1.86
CA PHE A 51 -16.37 -0.32 -0.66
C PHE A 51 -15.38 -1.25 0.06
N TYR A 52 -15.09 -2.42 -0.50
CA TYR A 52 -14.14 -3.36 0.08
C TYR A 52 -12.76 -3.24 -0.58
N HIS A 53 -11.76 -2.90 0.23
CA HIS A 53 -10.38 -2.61 -0.21
C HIS A 53 -9.37 -3.70 0.20
N GLY A 54 -9.84 -4.83 0.72
CA GLY A 54 -8.97 -5.94 1.15
C GLY A 54 -7.88 -5.49 2.10
N TYR A 55 -6.62 -5.74 1.75
CA TYR A 55 -5.44 -5.51 2.59
C TYR A 55 -4.91 -4.07 2.60
N LEU A 56 -5.73 -3.08 2.22
CA LEU A 56 -5.37 -1.66 2.24
C LEU A 56 -4.86 -1.22 3.64
N PRO A 57 -3.63 -0.65 3.74
CA PRO A 57 -3.13 -0.12 5.00
C PRO A 57 -3.91 1.09 5.51
N ARG A 58 -3.82 1.34 6.83
CA ARG A 58 -4.52 2.47 7.47
C ARG A 58 -4.04 3.82 6.95
N GLU A 59 -2.75 3.89 6.65
CA GLU A 59 -2.05 5.07 6.21
C GLU A 59 -2.47 5.52 4.80
N ASP A 60 -3.12 4.64 4.03
CA ASP A 60 -3.60 4.91 2.67
C ASP A 60 -5.09 5.29 2.62
N ILE A 61 -5.78 5.31 3.77
CA ILE A 61 -7.21 5.62 3.90
C ILE A 61 -7.53 7.12 3.83
N PRO A 62 -6.79 8.04 4.50
CA PRO A 62 -7.17 9.45 4.55
C PRO A 62 -7.40 10.12 3.19
N PRO A 63 -6.63 9.80 2.12
CA PRO A 63 -6.91 10.34 0.79
C PRO A 63 -8.26 9.88 0.18
N LEU A 64 -8.85 8.81 0.68
CA LEU A 64 -10.07 8.18 0.12
C LEU A 64 -11.36 8.65 0.81
N LEU A 65 -11.34 8.96 2.10
CA LEU A 65 -12.53 9.37 2.87
C LEU A 65 -12.53 10.89 3.06
N TYR A 66 -13.46 11.62 2.45
CA TYR A 66 -13.40 13.09 2.37
C TYR A 66 -14.60 13.79 3.03
N ARG A 67 -15.72 13.11 3.25
CA ARG A 67 -16.93 13.64 3.90
C ARG A 67 -17.35 12.82 5.11
N ASN A 68 -18.10 13.45 6.00
CA ASN A 68 -18.66 12.78 7.17
C ASN A 68 -19.51 11.56 6.79
N GLY A 69 -19.18 10.40 7.34
CA GLY A 69 -19.85 9.13 7.05
C GLY A 69 -19.39 8.45 5.76
N ASP A 70 -18.38 8.96 5.07
CA ASP A 70 -17.62 8.17 4.11
C ASP A 70 -16.98 7.00 4.84
N PHE A 71 -17.17 5.79 4.31
CA PHE A 71 -16.59 4.59 4.89
C PHE A 71 -16.03 3.66 3.83
N LEU A 72 -15.08 2.83 4.24
CA LEU A 72 -14.61 1.68 3.49
C LEU A 72 -14.38 0.50 4.43
N VAL A 73 -14.28 -0.70 3.87
CA VAL A 73 -14.03 -1.94 4.61
C VAL A 73 -12.71 -2.53 4.15
N ARG A 74 -11.91 -2.98 5.12
CA ARG A 74 -10.60 -3.59 4.88
C ARG A 74 -10.35 -4.75 5.85
N ILE A 75 -9.38 -5.56 5.53
CA ILE A 75 -8.83 -6.59 6.40
C ILE A 75 -7.68 -5.99 7.22
N SER A 76 -7.61 -6.37 8.49
CA SER A 76 -6.47 -6.13 9.36
C SER A 76 -6.09 -7.43 10.06
N GLU A 77 -4.84 -7.86 10.01
CA GLU A 77 -4.39 -8.94 10.90
C GLU A 77 -4.62 -8.50 12.36
N ALA A 78 -5.17 -9.41 13.17
CA ALA A 78 -5.31 -9.21 14.60
C ALA A 78 -3.94 -9.39 15.26
N ASN A 79 -3.53 -8.43 16.10
CA ASN A 79 -2.36 -8.57 16.97
C ASN A 79 -2.69 -9.60 18.06
N ILE A 80 -2.61 -10.89 17.76
CA ILE A 80 -2.61 -11.92 18.81
C ILE A 80 -1.21 -11.91 19.42
N LYS A 81 -0.99 -10.98 20.36
CA LYS A 81 0.12 -11.10 21.31
C LYS A 81 -0.07 -12.42 22.07
N GLY A 82 0.80 -13.40 21.84
CA GLY A 82 1.05 -14.46 22.82
C GLY A 82 0.58 -15.89 22.51
N LYS A 83 -0.01 -16.21 21.36
CA LYS A 83 -0.20 -17.62 20.98
C LYS A 83 0.27 -17.85 19.55
N LYS A 84 1.40 -18.55 19.40
CA LYS A 84 1.68 -19.34 18.21
C LYS A 84 0.50 -20.31 18.09
N SER A 85 -0.46 -20.01 17.22
CA SER A 85 -1.50 -20.99 16.91
C SER A 85 -0.79 -22.23 16.40
N LYS A 86 -0.96 -23.36 17.09
CA LYS A 86 -0.41 -24.68 16.70
C LYS A 86 -1.11 -25.25 15.46
N VAL A 87 -2.02 -24.51 14.85
CA VAL A 87 -2.64 -24.79 13.55
C VAL A 87 -2.61 -23.48 12.76
N GLY A 88 -2.00 -23.49 11.57
CA GLY A 88 -1.54 -22.32 10.81
C GLY A 88 -2.61 -21.40 10.23
N GLY A 89 -3.49 -20.83 11.05
CA GLY A 89 -4.39 -19.74 10.69
C GLY A 89 -4.04 -18.46 11.47
N ARG A 90 -3.69 -17.38 10.77
CA ARG A 90 -3.60 -16.04 11.38
C ARG A 90 -5.00 -15.43 11.43
N ALA A 91 -5.47 -15.05 12.61
CA ALA A 91 -6.76 -14.37 12.74
C ALA A 91 -6.67 -12.99 12.07
N SER A 92 -7.49 -12.80 11.04
CA SER A 92 -7.69 -11.50 10.42
C SER A 92 -9.04 -10.95 10.84
N SER A 93 -9.17 -9.63 10.95
CA SER A 93 -10.41 -8.96 11.34
C SER A 93 -10.85 -8.02 10.23
N ARG A 94 -12.16 -7.98 9.97
CA ARG A 94 -12.76 -7.01 9.06
C ARG A 94 -12.92 -5.69 9.82
N VAL A 95 -12.52 -4.60 9.21
CA VAL A 95 -12.51 -3.27 9.84
C VAL A 95 -13.22 -2.28 8.93
N ILE A 96 -14.26 -1.65 9.47
CA ILE A 96 -14.88 -0.47 8.88
C ILE A 96 -14.03 0.74 9.27
N SER A 97 -13.51 1.45 8.28
CA SER A 97 -12.83 2.72 8.48
C SER A 97 -13.77 3.82 8.01
N VAL A 98 -14.20 4.71 8.90
CA VAL A 98 -15.21 5.73 8.64
C VAL A 98 -14.72 7.08 9.09
N LEU A 99 -14.93 8.11 8.27
CA LEU A 99 -14.64 9.49 8.64
C LEU A 99 -15.79 10.06 9.48
N VAL A 100 -15.49 10.54 10.68
CA VAL A 100 -16.47 11.12 11.59
C VAL A 100 -16.12 12.60 11.81
N ASN A 101 -16.93 13.49 11.22
CA ASN A 101 -16.76 14.94 11.40
C ASN A 101 -17.50 15.39 12.66
N PRO A 102 -16.83 16.02 13.66
CA PRO A 102 -17.48 16.53 14.87
C PRO A 102 -18.58 17.56 14.60
N GLN A 103 -18.47 18.32 13.52
CA GLN A 103 -19.49 19.31 13.10
C GLN A 103 -20.75 18.63 12.55
N LYS A 104 -20.69 17.32 12.27
CA LYS A 104 -21.77 16.50 11.69
C LYS A 104 -22.33 16.98 10.34
N ASN A 105 -21.79 18.05 9.75
CA ASN A 105 -22.07 18.48 8.38
C ASN A 105 -21.49 17.50 7.35
N ASP A 106 -21.86 17.67 6.09
CA ASP A 106 -21.39 16.82 4.97
C ASP A 106 -20.31 17.51 4.11
N GLU A 107 -19.61 18.48 4.70
CA GLU A 107 -18.57 19.25 4.02
C GLU A 107 -17.29 18.43 3.78
N LEU A 108 -16.47 18.89 2.83
CA LEU A 108 -15.16 18.31 2.58
C LEU A 108 -14.24 18.59 3.76
N VAL A 109 -13.67 17.53 4.32
CA VAL A 109 -12.66 17.62 5.36
C VAL A 109 -11.27 17.77 4.70
N PRO A 110 -10.47 18.78 5.09
CA PRO A 110 -9.08 18.92 4.62
C PRO A 110 -8.21 17.70 4.94
N LEU A 111 -7.31 17.32 4.03
CA LEU A 111 -6.56 16.06 4.08
C LEU A 111 -5.80 15.86 5.40
N GLU A 112 -5.15 16.92 5.87
CA GLU A 112 -4.36 16.99 7.09
C GLU A 112 -5.17 16.72 8.37
N LYS A 113 -6.49 16.94 8.33
CA LYS A 113 -7.40 16.67 9.45
C LYS A 113 -8.01 15.26 9.42
N ARG A 114 -8.01 14.58 8.27
CA ARG A 114 -8.77 13.33 8.09
C ARG A 114 -8.27 12.21 8.99
N THR A 115 -6.96 12.09 9.19
CA THR A 115 -6.36 11.01 9.98
C THR A 115 -6.90 10.95 11.41
N SER A 116 -7.03 12.09 12.10
CA SER A 116 -7.55 12.14 13.47
C SER A 116 -9.08 11.92 13.54
N LEU A 117 -9.79 12.13 12.42
CA LEU A 117 -11.24 11.98 12.32
C LEU A 117 -11.69 10.60 11.84
N ILE A 118 -10.77 9.75 11.38
CA ILE A 118 -11.09 8.39 10.95
C ILE A 118 -11.18 7.46 12.16
N ARG A 119 -12.34 6.82 12.33
CA ARG A 119 -12.57 5.74 13.28
C ARG A 119 -12.41 4.39 12.60
N ASN A 120 -11.73 3.47 13.29
CA ASN A 120 -11.54 2.09 12.84
C ASN A 120 -12.35 1.16 13.73
N ILE A 121 -13.44 0.62 13.19
CA ILE A 121 -14.42 -0.21 13.91
C ILE A 121 -14.26 -1.65 13.46
N VAL A 122 -14.01 -2.56 14.41
CA VAL A 122 -13.81 -3.98 14.12
C VAL A 122 -15.17 -4.68 14.03
N ILE A 123 -15.39 -5.44 12.96
CA ILE A 123 -16.51 -6.37 12.84
C ILE A 123 -16.11 -7.70 13.47
N MET A 124 -16.86 -8.12 14.47
CA MET A 124 -16.68 -9.35 15.22
C MET A 124 -17.47 -10.49 14.57
N GLN A 125 -16.93 -11.70 14.71
CA GLN A 125 -17.56 -12.94 14.24
C GLN A 125 -17.35 -14.03 15.28
N LYS A 126 -18.40 -14.80 15.59
CA LYS A 126 -18.35 -16.05 16.38
C LYS A 126 -19.64 -16.82 16.18
N ASN A 127 -19.58 -18.14 16.21
CA ASN A 127 -20.75 -19.01 16.07
C ASN A 127 -21.60 -18.66 14.84
N LYS A 128 -20.95 -18.30 13.72
CA LYS A 128 -21.57 -17.85 12.45
C LYS A 128 -22.42 -16.57 12.56
N LYS A 129 -22.32 -15.82 13.65
CA LYS A 129 -22.95 -14.51 13.80
C LYS A 129 -21.94 -13.39 13.68
N TRP A 130 -22.42 -12.25 13.21
CA TRP A 130 -21.67 -11.04 12.94
C TRP A 130 -22.17 -9.89 13.81
N TRP A 131 -21.27 -9.07 14.36
CA TRP A 131 -21.70 -7.89 15.10
C TRP A 131 -20.59 -6.83 15.20
N ILE A 132 -20.98 -5.62 15.57
CA ILE A 132 -20.08 -4.56 16.04
C ILE A 132 -20.34 -4.35 17.54
N ASP A 133 -21.62 -4.19 17.88
CA ASP A 133 -22.15 -4.22 19.24
C ASP A 133 -22.69 -5.63 19.55
N PRO A 134 -22.19 -6.34 20.59
CA PRO A 134 -22.66 -7.67 20.96
C PRO A 134 -24.16 -7.78 21.24
N SER A 135 -24.83 -6.68 21.56
CA SER A 135 -26.29 -6.62 21.74
C SER A 135 -27.08 -6.73 20.43
N ASN A 136 -26.43 -6.49 19.29
CA ASN A 136 -27.03 -6.46 17.97
C ASN A 136 -26.28 -7.39 17.01
N GLN A 137 -26.66 -8.66 17.02
CA GLN A 137 -26.02 -9.72 16.23
C GLN A 137 -26.83 -10.03 14.96
N PHE A 138 -26.11 -10.36 13.91
CA PHE A 138 -26.65 -10.62 12.57
C PHE A 138 -26.22 -11.99 12.07
N GLU A 139 -27.08 -12.66 11.31
CA GLU A 139 -26.78 -13.97 10.71
C GLU A 139 -25.84 -13.87 9.50
N THR A 140 -25.79 -12.72 8.82
CA THR A 140 -24.93 -12.51 7.64
C THR A 140 -24.26 -11.13 7.68
N LEU A 141 -23.16 -10.97 6.94
CA LEU A 141 -22.54 -9.65 6.76
C LEU A 141 -23.47 -8.68 6.04
N SER A 142 -24.26 -9.15 5.07
CA SER A 142 -25.22 -8.30 4.35
C SER A 142 -26.24 -7.67 5.30
N ALA A 143 -26.85 -8.48 6.17
CA ALA A 143 -27.84 -8.01 7.14
C ALA A 143 -27.24 -6.97 8.11
N LEU A 144 -25.98 -7.14 8.51
CA LEU A 144 -25.26 -6.17 9.34
C LEU A 144 -25.17 -4.81 8.63
N PHE A 145 -24.73 -4.78 7.38
CA PHE A 145 -24.59 -3.54 6.62
C PHE A 145 -25.95 -2.91 6.26
N GLU A 146 -26.97 -3.72 5.94
CA GLU A 146 -28.34 -3.24 5.68
C GLU A 146 -28.95 -2.55 6.91
N SER A 147 -28.69 -3.08 8.11
CA SER A 147 -29.15 -2.46 9.36
C SER A 147 -28.47 -1.11 9.61
N TYR A 148 -27.14 -1.04 9.48
CA TYR A 148 -26.37 0.19 9.71
C TYR A 148 -26.40 1.20 8.55
N ALA A 149 -27.01 0.84 7.41
CA ALA A 149 -27.35 1.80 6.37
C ALA A 149 -28.49 2.74 6.80
N THR A 150 -29.35 2.32 7.73
CA THR A 150 -30.49 3.11 8.21
C THR A 150 -30.36 3.53 9.67
N LYS A 151 -29.58 2.81 10.48
CA LYS A 151 -29.40 3.05 11.91
C LYS A 151 -27.97 3.52 12.21
N PRO A 152 -27.79 4.48 13.14
CA PRO A 152 -26.46 4.85 13.58
C PRO A 152 -25.80 3.74 14.39
N LEU A 153 -24.48 3.67 14.31
CA LEU A 153 -23.63 2.97 15.25
C LEU A 153 -23.43 3.86 16.49
N VAL A 154 -23.63 3.31 17.67
CA VAL A 154 -23.34 4.01 18.93
C VAL A 154 -22.18 3.30 19.61
N ILE A 155 -21.00 3.93 19.63
CA ILE A 155 -19.78 3.35 20.20
C ILE A 155 -19.19 4.38 21.16
N GLU A 156 -18.99 4.01 22.43
CA GLU A 156 -18.38 4.89 23.45
C GLU A 156 -19.04 6.28 23.55
N LYS A 157 -20.37 6.36 23.37
CA LYS A 157 -21.19 7.59 23.32
C LYS A 157 -21.01 8.46 22.06
N GLU A 158 -20.21 8.03 21.08
CA GLU A 158 -20.12 8.63 19.75
C GLU A 158 -21.17 7.99 18.81
N THR A 159 -21.94 8.82 18.12
CA THR A 159 -22.93 8.39 17.12
C THR A 159 -22.32 8.48 15.73
N ILE A 160 -22.20 7.35 15.04
CA ILE A 160 -21.51 7.22 13.75
C ILE A 160 -22.52 6.75 12.69
N PHE A 161 -22.51 7.40 11.53
CA PHE A 161 -23.37 7.04 10.41
C PHE A 161 -22.53 6.52 9.24
N LEU A 162 -22.85 5.34 8.73
CA LEU A 162 -22.25 4.79 7.51
C LEU A 162 -23.07 5.28 6.31
N LYS A 163 -22.69 6.43 5.74
CA LYS A 163 -23.49 7.08 4.70
C LYS A 163 -23.12 6.63 3.29
N ARG A 164 -21.82 6.55 2.99
CA ARG A 164 -21.34 6.32 1.62
C ARG A 164 -20.18 5.35 1.63
N GLY A 165 -20.39 4.18 1.00
CA GLY A 165 -19.32 3.23 0.75
C GLY A 165 -18.39 3.75 -0.34
N VAL A 166 -17.17 4.11 0.03
CA VAL A 166 -16.17 4.67 -0.90
C VAL A 166 -15.54 3.54 -1.69
N GLY A 167 -15.62 3.61 -3.01
CA GLY A 167 -15.05 2.62 -3.91
C GLY A 167 -13.52 2.62 -3.99
N LEU A 168 -12.97 1.57 -4.62
CA LEU A 168 -11.54 1.44 -4.91
C LEU A 168 -10.92 2.70 -5.53
N GLY A 169 -9.77 3.11 -5.00
CA GLY A 169 -8.99 4.23 -5.52
C GLY A 169 -8.61 4.06 -7.00
N ARG A 170 -8.19 5.15 -7.64
CA ARG A 170 -7.77 5.14 -9.07
C ARG A 170 -6.59 4.21 -9.39
N TRP A 171 -5.86 3.81 -8.35
CA TRP A 171 -4.65 2.99 -8.39
C TRP A 171 -4.88 1.57 -7.83
N GLU A 172 -6.09 1.30 -7.33
CA GLU A 172 -6.50 -0.02 -6.85
C GLU A 172 -7.30 -0.73 -7.95
N PHE A 173 -7.02 -2.02 -8.13
CA PHE A 173 -7.67 -2.89 -9.11
C PHE A 173 -8.10 -4.20 -8.46
N ARG A 174 -9.05 -4.89 -9.08
CA ARG A 174 -9.46 -6.25 -8.70
C ARG A 174 -8.66 -7.29 -9.49
N HIS A 175 -8.58 -8.51 -9.00
CA HIS A 175 -7.89 -9.62 -9.69
C HIS A 175 -8.45 -9.88 -11.08
N GLU A 176 -9.77 -9.81 -11.24
CA GLU A 176 -10.47 -9.95 -12.53
C GLU A 176 -10.00 -8.95 -13.59
N ASN A 177 -9.42 -7.82 -13.19
CA ASN A 177 -8.89 -6.84 -14.14
C ASN A 177 -7.50 -7.23 -14.65
N VAL A 178 -6.84 -8.23 -14.07
CA VAL A 178 -5.44 -8.57 -14.34
C VAL A 178 -5.32 -9.98 -14.90
N GLN A 179 -4.82 -10.09 -16.12
CA GLN A 179 -4.41 -11.38 -16.68
C GLN A 179 -2.92 -11.59 -16.46
N VAL A 180 -2.57 -12.58 -15.64
CA VAL A 180 -1.17 -12.91 -15.34
C VAL A 180 -0.64 -13.88 -16.40
N GLY A 181 0.47 -13.50 -17.04
CA GLY A 181 1.10 -14.26 -18.13
C GLY A 181 2.42 -14.92 -17.72
N ARG A 182 3.38 -14.95 -18.64
CA ARG A 182 4.67 -15.65 -18.47
C ARG A 182 5.61 -14.99 -17.45
N LEU A 183 6.47 -15.80 -16.82
CA LEU A 183 7.53 -15.33 -15.92
C LEU A 183 8.53 -14.42 -16.65
N LEU A 184 8.88 -13.29 -16.03
CA LEU A 184 9.93 -12.37 -16.48
C LEU A 184 11.19 -12.46 -15.61
N GLY A 185 11.02 -12.69 -14.30
CA GLY A 185 12.11 -12.83 -13.35
C GLY A 185 11.63 -13.18 -11.95
N LYS A 186 12.57 -13.51 -11.07
CA LYS A 186 12.32 -13.73 -9.64
C LYS A 186 13.15 -12.75 -8.84
N GLY A 187 12.59 -12.19 -7.78
CA GLY A 187 13.29 -11.30 -6.86
C GLY A 187 12.96 -11.61 -5.41
N ALA A 188 13.57 -10.86 -4.50
CA ALA A 188 13.40 -11.01 -3.04
C ALA A 188 11.95 -11.09 -2.53
N TYR A 189 10.98 -10.43 -3.17
CA TYR A 189 9.58 -10.35 -2.72
C TYR A 189 8.61 -11.24 -3.54
N GLY A 190 9.16 -12.14 -4.35
CA GLY A 190 8.38 -13.03 -5.21
C GLY A 190 8.74 -12.90 -6.68
N GLU A 191 7.84 -13.40 -7.53
CA GLU A 191 8.04 -13.44 -8.98
C GLU A 191 7.46 -12.21 -9.68
N VAL A 192 8.11 -11.84 -10.79
CA VAL A 192 7.65 -10.80 -11.70
C VAL A 192 7.26 -11.48 -13.00
N ARG A 193 6.03 -11.26 -13.45
CA ARG A 193 5.45 -11.86 -14.65
C ARG A 193 4.97 -10.78 -15.60
N LYS A 194 4.94 -11.06 -16.89
CA LYS A 194 4.23 -10.21 -17.85
C LYS A 194 2.73 -10.42 -17.62
N GLY A 195 1.93 -9.38 -17.73
CA GLY A 195 0.48 -9.50 -17.73
C GLY A 195 -0.18 -8.41 -18.55
N THR A 196 -1.51 -8.43 -18.55
CA THR A 196 -2.35 -7.36 -19.07
C THR A 196 -3.27 -6.85 -17.97
N LEU A 197 -3.59 -5.57 -18.02
CA LEU A 197 -4.54 -4.92 -17.11
C LEU A 197 -5.66 -4.28 -17.92
N LEU A 198 -6.90 -4.62 -17.60
CA LEU A 198 -8.10 -3.92 -18.03
C LEU A 198 -8.32 -2.69 -17.15
N ARG A 199 -8.13 -1.49 -17.70
CA ARG A 199 -8.39 -0.24 -16.96
C ARG A 199 -9.89 0.07 -16.90
N LYS A 200 -10.29 0.93 -15.96
CA LYS A 200 -11.69 1.39 -15.76
C LYS A 200 -12.36 1.97 -17.03
N GLY A 201 -11.58 2.40 -18.03
CA GLY A 201 -12.09 2.86 -19.34
C GLY A 201 -12.07 1.81 -20.46
N GLY A 202 -11.98 0.51 -20.14
CA GLY A 202 -11.97 -0.59 -21.11
C GLY A 202 -10.64 -0.82 -21.84
N LYS A 203 -9.66 0.10 -21.71
CA LYS A 203 -8.34 -0.04 -22.34
C LYS A 203 -7.54 -1.15 -21.65
N ILE A 204 -7.07 -2.11 -22.45
CA ILE A 204 -6.11 -3.13 -22.04
C ILE A 204 -4.68 -2.59 -22.21
N VAL A 205 -3.85 -2.71 -21.18
CA VAL A 205 -2.43 -2.31 -21.21
C VAL A 205 -1.53 -3.45 -20.75
N ASN A 206 -0.33 -3.54 -21.33
CA ASN A 206 0.69 -4.48 -20.84
C ASN A 206 1.26 -3.98 -19.50
N VAL A 207 1.42 -4.89 -18.56
CA VAL A 207 1.99 -4.62 -17.22
C VAL A 207 3.02 -5.67 -16.85
N ALA A 208 3.95 -5.30 -15.97
CA ALA A 208 4.74 -6.24 -15.19
C ALA A 208 4.03 -6.45 -13.84
N VAL A 209 3.57 -7.68 -13.61
CA VAL A 209 2.88 -8.10 -12.39
C VAL A 209 3.92 -8.65 -11.43
N LYS A 210 4.25 -7.89 -10.39
CA LYS A 210 5.07 -8.38 -9.27
C LYS A 210 4.13 -9.01 -8.26
N THR A 211 4.13 -10.34 -8.21
CA THR A 211 3.31 -11.09 -7.29
C THR A 211 3.99 -11.18 -5.94
N LEU A 212 3.31 -10.72 -4.91
CA LEU A 212 3.71 -10.86 -3.53
C LEU A 212 3.32 -12.27 -3.08
N THR A 213 4.11 -13.27 -3.51
CA THR A 213 3.83 -14.69 -3.27
C THR A 213 4.82 -15.26 -2.29
N MET A 214 4.33 -16.24 -1.52
CA MET A 214 5.09 -17.20 -0.74
C MET A 214 5.67 -16.66 0.56
N THR A 215 4.81 -16.59 1.56
CA THR A 215 4.92 -17.45 2.76
C THR A 215 3.68 -17.21 3.61
N ASN A 216 3.39 -18.08 4.58
CA ASN A 216 2.46 -17.84 5.69
C ASN A 216 2.91 -16.65 6.58
N LEU A 217 3.65 -15.69 6.01
CA LEU A 217 4.41 -14.60 6.60
C LEU A 217 4.14 -13.24 5.93
N LEU A 218 3.17 -13.11 5.02
CA LEU A 218 2.68 -11.79 4.58
C LEU A 218 1.97 -11.11 5.76
N THR A 219 2.76 -10.53 6.66
CA THR A 219 2.26 -9.81 7.83
C THR A 219 1.74 -8.45 7.42
N ARG A 220 0.88 -7.87 8.26
CA ARG A 220 0.46 -6.48 8.16
C ARG A 220 1.66 -5.53 8.08
N GLU A 221 2.75 -5.82 8.80
CA GLU A 221 4.00 -5.05 8.76
C GLU A 221 4.60 -5.09 7.35
N LEU A 222 4.71 -6.28 6.75
CA LEU A 222 5.28 -6.43 5.41
C LEU A 222 4.43 -5.72 4.34
N ILE A 223 3.10 -5.84 4.42
CA ILE A 223 2.20 -5.12 3.51
C ILE A 223 2.36 -3.60 3.68
N ARG A 224 2.48 -3.11 4.94
CA ARG A 224 2.74 -1.69 5.21
C ARG A 224 4.06 -1.22 4.62
N GLU A 225 5.14 -1.98 4.76
CA GLU A 225 6.45 -1.65 4.17
C GLU A 225 6.39 -1.62 2.64
N ILE A 226 5.77 -2.63 2.02
CA ILE A 226 5.58 -2.66 0.57
C ILE A 226 4.77 -1.45 0.10
N MET A 227 3.71 -1.10 0.82
CA MET A 227 2.87 0.05 0.48
C MET A 227 3.55 1.39 0.72
N LYS A 228 4.63 1.48 1.51
CA LYS A 228 5.49 2.68 1.53
C LYS A 228 6.13 2.91 0.17
N GLU A 229 6.69 1.86 -0.44
CA GLU A 229 7.28 1.97 -1.79
C GLU A 229 6.21 2.38 -2.82
N VAL A 230 5.04 1.75 -2.77
CA VAL A 230 3.91 2.07 -3.65
C VAL A 230 3.51 3.54 -3.53
N ARG A 231 3.39 4.09 -2.31
CA ARG A 231 3.04 5.50 -2.08
C ARG A 231 4.01 6.47 -2.73
N ILE A 232 5.29 6.16 -2.68
CA ILE A 232 6.30 7.01 -3.32
C ILE A 232 6.20 6.87 -4.84
N MET A 233 6.13 5.65 -5.36
CA MET A 233 6.00 5.41 -6.80
C MET A 233 4.75 6.03 -7.43
N ARG A 234 3.66 6.19 -6.68
CA ARG A 234 2.43 6.88 -7.14
C ARG A 234 2.66 8.32 -7.59
N HIS A 235 3.73 8.97 -7.12
CA HIS A 235 4.07 10.36 -7.43
C HIS A 235 5.16 10.48 -8.49
N LEU A 236 5.72 9.37 -8.96
CA LEU A 236 6.81 9.37 -9.93
C LEU A 236 6.29 9.18 -11.35
N ASN A 237 6.65 10.11 -12.23
CA ASN A 237 6.33 10.05 -13.65
C ASN A 237 7.49 10.60 -14.46
N HIS A 238 8.34 9.72 -14.97
CA HIS A 238 9.50 10.10 -15.76
C HIS A 238 9.85 9.03 -16.79
N THR A 239 10.33 9.45 -17.96
CA THR A 239 10.63 8.53 -19.07
C THR A 239 11.70 7.51 -18.71
N ASN A 240 12.65 7.81 -17.83
CA ASN A 240 13.70 6.87 -17.42
C ASN A 240 13.43 6.16 -16.08
N VAL A 241 12.24 6.33 -15.50
CA VAL A 241 11.80 5.65 -14.26
C VAL A 241 10.61 4.74 -14.60
N VAL A 242 10.62 3.51 -14.10
CA VAL A 242 9.50 2.57 -14.26
C VAL A 242 8.29 3.09 -13.48
N GLY A 243 7.19 3.33 -14.18
CA GLY A 243 5.97 3.84 -13.57
C GLY A 243 5.21 2.75 -12.80
N LEU A 244 4.60 3.14 -11.67
CA LEU A 244 3.55 2.36 -11.05
C LEU A 244 2.26 2.49 -11.87
N VAL A 245 1.63 1.37 -12.19
CA VAL A 245 0.30 1.34 -12.81
C VAL A 245 -0.79 1.21 -11.75
N GLY A 246 -0.54 0.41 -10.70
CA GLY A 246 -1.46 0.25 -9.58
C GLY A 246 -1.14 -0.97 -8.72
N VAL A 247 -2.09 -1.37 -7.90
CA VAL A 247 -2.00 -2.57 -7.05
C VAL A 247 -3.30 -3.36 -7.06
N VAL A 248 -3.21 -4.63 -6.68
CA VAL A 248 -4.36 -5.49 -6.39
C VAL A 248 -4.22 -5.98 -4.95
N LEU A 249 -5.12 -5.51 -4.09
CA LEU A 249 -5.08 -5.76 -2.64
C LEU A 249 -6.33 -6.46 -2.10
N ILE A 250 -7.30 -6.82 -2.95
CA ILE A 250 -8.60 -7.38 -2.54
C ILE A 250 -8.44 -8.68 -1.75
N ASP A 251 -7.61 -9.58 -2.28
CA ASP A 251 -7.32 -10.89 -1.72
C ASP A 251 -5.95 -11.41 -2.19
N HIS A 252 -5.50 -12.53 -1.64
CA HIS A 252 -4.32 -13.21 -2.11
C HIS A 252 -4.54 -13.88 -3.47
N PRO A 253 -3.49 -13.94 -4.33
CA PRO A 253 -2.19 -13.29 -4.16
C PRO A 253 -2.27 -11.78 -4.43
N LEU A 254 -1.51 -10.98 -3.68
CA LEU A 254 -1.46 -9.52 -3.86
C LEU A 254 -0.51 -9.16 -5.02
N TYR A 255 -0.87 -8.13 -5.79
CA TYR A 255 -0.07 -7.68 -6.95
C TYR A 255 0.37 -6.23 -6.83
N ILE A 256 1.61 -5.97 -7.23
CA ILE A 256 2.05 -4.63 -7.66
C ILE A 256 2.12 -4.64 -9.19
N LEU A 257 1.38 -3.73 -9.81
CA LEU A 257 1.31 -3.58 -11.26
C LEU A 257 2.24 -2.46 -11.67
N LEU A 258 3.31 -2.81 -12.37
CA LEU A 258 4.28 -1.87 -12.90
C LEU A 258 4.12 -1.75 -14.41
N GLU A 259 4.63 -0.66 -14.95
CA GLU A 259 4.79 -0.51 -16.38
C GLU A 259 5.63 -1.65 -16.95
N TYR A 260 5.16 -2.22 -18.07
CA TYR A 260 5.92 -3.25 -18.76
C TYR A 260 6.99 -2.63 -19.66
N VAL A 261 8.26 -2.93 -19.37
CA VAL A 261 9.39 -2.63 -20.26
C VAL A 261 9.70 -3.85 -21.13
N SER A 262 9.76 -3.65 -22.45
CA SER A 262 9.76 -4.75 -23.42
C SER A 262 11.01 -5.65 -23.42
N GLY A 263 12.14 -5.12 -22.94
CA GLY A 263 13.40 -5.87 -22.91
C GLY A 263 13.65 -6.61 -21.61
N SER A 264 14.89 -6.54 -21.11
CA SER A 264 15.35 -7.33 -19.96
C SER A 264 16.05 -6.46 -18.93
N ALA A 265 16.38 -7.02 -17.78
CA ALA A 265 17.36 -6.40 -16.89
C ALA A 265 18.67 -6.10 -17.65
N LEU A 266 19.30 -4.98 -17.31
CA LEU A 266 20.46 -4.45 -18.00
C LEU A 266 21.66 -5.37 -17.80
N ASP A 267 21.87 -5.93 -16.61
CA ASP A 267 22.94 -6.90 -16.36
C ASP A 267 22.83 -8.14 -17.28
N VAL A 268 21.62 -8.66 -17.49
CA VAL A 268 21.34 -9.77 -18.41
C VAL A 268 21.62 -9.34 -19.86
N TYR A 269 21.22 -8.12 -20.24
CA TYR A 269 21.50 -7.59 -21.58
C TYR A 269 23.01 -7.45 -21.83
N LEU A 270 23.73 -6.84 -20.88
CA LEU A 270 25.18 -6.63 -20.94
C LEU A 270 25.93 -7.96 -21.07
N LYS A 271 25.57 -8.98 -20.26
CA LYS A 271 26.18 -10.32 -20.34
C LYS A 271 25.93 -11.00 -21.69
N ARG A 272 24.72 -10.91 -22.25
CA ARG A 272 24.35 -11.57 -23.52
C ARG A 272 24.91 -10.88 -24.76
N LYS A 273 25.13 -9.57 -24.71
CA LYS A 273 25.49 -8.75 -25.89
C LYS A 273 26.85 -8.07 -25.76
N HIS A 274 27.69 -8.47 -24.79
CA HIS A 274 28.95 -7.81 -24.47
C HIS A 274 29.79 -7.39 -25.68
N ALA A 275 29.94 -8.26 -26.69
CA ALA A 275 30.72 -8.00 -27.91
C ALA A 275 30.03 -7.12 -28.98
N LYS A 276 28.73 -6.85 -28.85
CA LYS A 276 27.91 -6.15 -29.87
C LYS A 276 27.39 -4.80 -29.41
N ILE A 277 27.69 -4.38 -28.18
CA ILE A 277 27.21 -3.10 -27.64
C ILE A 277 28.18 -1.99 -28.06
N THR A 278 27.68 -1.05 -28.84
CA THR A 278 28.45 0.10 -29.32
C THR A 278 28.73 1.11 -28.21
N LYS A 279 29.73 1.99 -28.39
CA LYS A 279 30.00 3.10 -27.46
C LYS A 279 28.77 4.01 -27.29
N ASN A 280 28.06 4.30 -28.38
CA ASN A 280 26.87 5.15 -28.37
C ASN A 280 25.71 4.51 -27.57
N GLU A 281 25.53 3.20 -27.67
CA GLU A 281 24.52 2.50 -26.86
C GLU A 281 24.84 2.55 -25.35
N ARG A 282 26.12 2.38 -24.98
CA ARG A 282 26.56 2.51 -23.58
C ARG A 282 26.31 3.91 -23.05
N LEU A 283 26.66 4.92 -23.84
CA LEU A 283 26.42 6.31 -23.47
C LEU A 283 24.92 6.58 -23.27
N GLY A 284 24.06 6.09 -24.16
CA GLY A 284 22.60 6.20 -24.00
C GLY A 284 22.07 5.49 -22.75
N MET A 285 22.67 4.36 -22.34
CA MET A 285 22.33 3.70 -21.07
C MET A 285 22.73 4.55 -19.86
N ILE A 286 23.95 5.10 -19.86
CA ILE A 286 24.44 5.93 -18.76
C ILE A 286 23.61 7.20 -18.64
N ILE A 287 23.34 7.88 -19.77
CA ILE A 287 22.50 9.09 -19.80
C ILE A 287 21.12 8.77 -19.23
N GLY A 288 20.45 7.72 -19.70
CA GLY A 288 19.11 7.39 -19.22
C GLY A 288 19.08 7.09 -17.71
N VAL A 289 20.06 6.36 -17.18
CA VAL A 289 20.19 6.15 -15.73
C VAL A 289 20.41 7.47 -14.99
N ALA A 290 21.34 8.29 -15.47
CA ALA A 290 21.65 9.59 -14.85
C ALA A 290 20.45 10.54 -14.84
N THR A 291 19.72 10.65 -15.95
CA THR A 291 18.49 11.46 -16.04
C THR A 291 17.40 10.95 -15.10
N GLY A 292 17.22 9.63 -15.01
CA GLY A 292 16.29 9.04 -14.06
C GLY A 292 16.66 9.31 -12.60
N MET A 293 17.95 9.22 -12.25
CA MET A 293 18.44 9.51 -10.90
C MET A 293 18.36 10.99 -10.54
N ASP A 294 18.64 11.89 -11.50
CA ASP A 294 18.45 13.34 -11.32
C ASP A 294 16.99 13.67 -10.97
N TYR A 295 16.03 13.10 -11.72
CA TYR A 295 14.61 13.24 -11.41
C TYR A 295 14.25 12.72 -10.01
N ILE A 296 14.73 11.53 -9.65
CA ILE A 296 14.50 10.91 -8.34
C ILE A 296 15.08 11.78 -7.21
N HIS A 297 16.30 12.29 -7.36
CA HIS A 297 16.94 13.13 -6.35
C HIS A 297 16.25 14.50 -6.20
N LYS A 298 15.77 15.09 -7.30
CA LYS A 298 14.94 16.32 -7.26
C LYS A 298 13.63 16.11 -6.49
N ALA A 299 13.13 14.89 -6.44
CA ALA A 299 11.99 14.50 -5.60
C ALA A 299 12.40 14.12 -4.15
N ASN A 300 13.63 14.42 -3.72
CA ASN A 300 14.19 14.09 -2.40
C ASN A 300 14.10 12.59 -2.03
N ILE A 301 14.30 11.73 -3.03
CA ILE A 301 14.24 10.28 -2.88
C ILE A 301 15.64 9.69 -3.01
N LEU A 302 15.99 8.77 -2.10
CA LEU A 302 17.19 7.94 -2.24
C LEU A 302 16.82 6.55 -2.77
N HIS A 303 17.37 6.14 -3.91
CA HIS A 303 17.11 4.81 -4.49
C HIS A 303 17.79 3.67 -3.71
N ARG A 304 18.99 3.86 -3.15
CA ARG A 304 19.69 2.87 -2.29
C ARG A 304 20.06 1.48 -2.85
N ASP A 305 19.52 1.08 -4.00
CA ASP A 305 19.83 -0.19 -4.68
C ASP A 305 20.06 0.03 -6.18
N LEU A 306 20.77 1.12 -6.51
CA LEU A 306 21.14 1.41 -7.90
C LEU A 306 22.20 0.41 -8.38
N ALA A 307 21.78 -0.49 -9.26
CA ALA A 307 22.64 -1.50 -9.86
C ALA A 307 22.11 -1.92 -11.24
N ALA A 308 22.97 -2.47 -12.10
CA ALA A 308 22.58 -2.92 -13.44
C ALA A 308 21.44 -3.97 -13.43
N ARG A 309 21.34 -4.80 -12.39
CA ARG A 309 20.22 -5.76 -12.21
C ARG A 309 18.85 -5.10 -12.00
N ASN A 310 18.84 -3.87 -11.48
CA ASN A 310 17.65 -3.07 -11.23
C ASN A 310 17.42 -2.02 -12.32
N CYS A 311 18.24 -2.04 -13.38
CA CYS A 311 18.00 -1.24 -14.57
C CYS A 311 17.33 -2.11 -15.63
N LEU A 312 16.30 -1.61 -16.32
CA LEU A 312 15.68 -2.33 -17.43
C LEU A 312 16.19 -1.76 -18.75
N TYR A 313 16.38 -2.59 -19.76
CA TYR A 313 16.77 -2.14 -21.09
C TYR A 313 15.57 -2.28 -22.02
N ASP A 314 15.01 -1.17 -22.49
CA ASP A 314 13.92 -1.19 -23.46
C ASP A 314 14.45 -1.36 -24.88
N ARG A 315 14.02 -2.41 -25.58
CA ARG A 315 14.44 -2.71 -26.96
C ARG A 315 13.75 -1.83 -27.99
N ASN A 316 12.58 -1.30 -27.66
CA ASN A 316 11.72 -0.58 -28.60
C ASN A 316 11.97 0.93 -28.60
N ASN A 317 12.73 1.45 -27.64
CA ASN A 317 13.04 2.87 -27.58
C ASN A 317 14.36 3.16 -28.32
N THR A 318 14.25 3.28 -29.64
CA THR A 318 15.36 3.48 -30.58
C THR A 318 15.91 4.91 -30.58
N LYS A 319 15.28 5.87 -29.89
CA LYS A 319 15.80 7.23 -29.73
C LYS A 319 16.79 7.26 -28.56
N TYR A 320 18.01 7.74 -28.83
CA TYR A 320 19.22 7.74 -28.01
C TYR A 320 19.10 8.29 -26.55
N SER A 321 17.94 8.78 -26.12
CA SER A 321 17.72 9.46 -24.83
C SER A 321 16.61 8.88 -23.93
N ASN A 322 15.75 7.99 -24.42
CA ASN A 322 14.49 7.66 -23.73
C ASN A 322 14.41 6.23 -23.16
N LYS A 323 15.52 5.56 -22.93
CA LYS A 323 15.51 4.16 -22.43
C LYS A 323 15.06 4.11 -20.95
N LYS A 324 14.00 3.36 -20.64
CA LYS A 324 13.49 3.15 -19.27
C LYS A 324 14.44 2.30 -18.46
N LEU A 325 15.31 2.94 -17.68
CA LEU A 325 16.50 2.30 -17.11
C LEU A 325 16.50 2.18 -15.60
N LEU A 326 15.41 2.50 -14.88
CA LEU A 326 15.35 2.34 -13.43
C LEU A 326 14.09 1.61 -12.98
N SER A 327 14.27 0.41 -12.41
CA SER A 327 13.28 -0.28 -11.59
C SER A 327 13.52 0.10 -10.14
N LEU A 328 12.58 0.83 -9.54
CA LEU A 328 12.66 1.21 -8.14
C LEU A 328 12.59 -0.03 -7.26
N ARG A 329 13.73 -0.37 -6.66
CA ARG A 329 13.81 -1.13 -5.42
C ARG A 329 14.48 -0.20 -4.42
N CYS A 330 13.81 -0.01 -3.29
CA CYS A 330 14.19 0.83 -2.17
C CYS A 330 13.98 2.33 -2.43
N VAL A 331 13.05 2.93 -1.68
CA VAL A 331 12.93 4.37 -1.56
C VAL A 331 12.74 4.68 -0.08
N GLU A 332 13.69 5.40 0.51
CA GLU A 332 13.37 6.26 1.65
C GLU A 332 13.41 7.69 1.14
N GLY A 333 12.31 8.39 1.34
CA GLY A 333 12.13 9.79 0.97
C GLY A 333 10.86 10.28 1.63
N LYS A 334 10.84 11.56 2.03
CA LYS A 334 9.61 12.21 2.45
C LYS A 334 8.71 12.30 1.21
N VAL A 335 7.49 11.79 1.30
CA VAL A 335 6.45 12.17 0.34
C VAL A 335 6.30 13.68 0.51
N PRO A 336 6.43 14.51 -0.54
CA PRO A 336 6.07 15.91 -0.41
C PRO A 336 4.59 15.95 0.00
N ASP A 337 4.32 16.50 1.18
CA ASP A 337 2.96 16.92 1.52
C ASP A 337 2.54 17.88 0.42
N ASN A 338 1.56 17.50 -0.40
CA ASN A 338 1.05 18.40 -1.43
C ASN A 338 0.32 19.53 -0.70
N ASP A 339 0.86 20.75 -0.81
CA ASP A 339 0.18 22.01 -0.50
C ASP A 339 -1.10 22.19 -1.34
#